data_AF-A0A937ZAX8-F1
#
_entry.id   AF-A0A937ZAX8-F1
#
_cell.length_a   1.000
_cell.length_b   1.000
_cell.length_c   1.000
_cell.angle_alpha   90.00
_cell.angle_beta   90.00
_cell.angle_gamma   90.00
#
_symmetry.space_group_name_H-M   'P 1'
#
loop_
_entity.id
_entity.type
_entity.pdbx_description
1 polymer ?
#
loop_
_entity_poly.entity_id
_entity_poly.type
_entity_poly.pdbx_seq_one_letter_code
_entity_poly.pdbx_strand_id
1 'polypeptide(L)'
;GLKPSFGRVPAWPLSPFGTVAHVGPMTRHVRDSALMMNVISQPDSRDWHSLPYDGRDYLKKLGKGVNGLRIAFSPRLGYVDVDPEIARLVAKAVRVLASLGAHVEEVDPGFEDPGPCFRTLWWSGARTLLGRLPPEKKKLLDPALADVVEQSMAISLDDYLDAVKARGALGTHMRKFMESYDLLLTPTLPITAFEAGRLAPQNDGMGKWVHWTPFSYPFNLTQQPAASVPCGFTKAGLPAGLHVIGRMFDDATVLRACEAYEEATDWMKRKPPLAQAA
;
A
#
# COMPACT_ATOMS: atom_id res chain seq x y z
N GLY A 1 7.93 1.23 4.90
CA GLY A 1 6.63 1.37 5.60
C GLY A 1 5.78 0.17 5.29
N LEU A 2 5.13 -0.42 6.29
CA LEU A 2 4.29 -1.63 6.15
C LEU A 2 2.81 -1.26 6.33
N LYS A 3 1.97 -1.72 5.41
CA LYS A 3 0.52 -1.82 5.53
C LYS A 3 0.18 -3.30 5.81
N PRO A 4 -0.08 -3.69 7.05
CA PRO A 4 -0.43 -5.07 7.40
C PRO A 4 -1.69 -5.56 6.68
N SER A 5 -1.94 -6.85 6.81
CA SER A 5 -3.24 -7.45 6.48
C SER A 5 -4.35 -6.72 7.24
N PHE A 6 -5.49 -6.47 6.61
CA PHE A 6 -6.62 -5.85 7.30
C PHE A 6 -7.02 -6.65 8.55
N GLY A 7 -7.32 -5.94 9.64
CA GLY A 7 -7.66 -6.53 10.94
C GLY A 7 -6.47 -7.06 11.74
N ARG A 8 -5.24 -7.08 11.19
CA ARG A 8 -4.05 -7.55 11.92
C ARG A 8 -3.61 -6.58 13.02
N VAL A 9 -3.74 -5.28 12.76
CA VAL A 9 -3.56 -4.23 13.76
C VAL A 9 -4.95 -3.72 14.08
N PRO A 10 -5.47 -3.98 15.30
CA PRO A 10 -6.79 -3.48 15.65
C PRO A 10 -6.80 -1.94 15.70
N ALA A 11 -7.94 -1.35 15.34
CA ALA A 11 -8.13 0.09 15.32
C ALA A 11 -9.47 0.48 15.97
N TRP A 12 -9.40 1.30 17.02
CA TRP A 12 -10.57 1.88 17.66
C TRP A 12 -10.36 3.38 18.01
N PRO A 13 -11.30 4.26 17.65
CA PRO A 13 -12.38 4.01 16.69
C PRO A 13 -11.81 3.71 15.30
N LEU A 14 -12.52 2.90 14.51
CA LEU A 14 -12.09 2.64 13.14
C LEU A 14 -12.14 3.93 12.31
N SER A 15 -11.23 4.02 11.34
CA SER A 15 -11.24 5.08 10.33
C SER A 15 -12.63 5.23 9.68
N PRO A 16 -13.09 6.47 9.42
CA PRO A 16 -14.35 6.71 8.71
C PRO A 16 -14.33 6.14 7.28
N PHE A 17 -13.14 5.91 6.72
CA PHE A 17 -12.95 5.28 5.42
C PHE A 17 -13.12 3.75 5.46
N GLY A 18 -13.58 3.21 6.59
CA GLY A 18 -14.02 1.83 6.74
C GLY A 18 -12.94 0.80 6.44
N THR A 19 -13.32 -0.27 5.74
CA THR A 19 -12.52 -1.49 5.58
C THR A 19 -11.43 -1.40 4.50
N VAL A 20 -11.19 -0.22 3.93
CA VAL A 20 -10.02 0.07 3.07
C VAL A 20 -8.90 0.78 3.81
N ALA A 21 -9.15 1.25 5.04
CA ALA A 21 -8.15 1.85 5.91
C ALA A 21 -7.36 0.78 6.69
N HIS A 22 -6.08 1.04 6.92
CA HIS A 22 -5.17 0.15 7.64
C HIS A 22 -4.27 0.97 8.54
N VAL A 23 -3.82 0.38 9.64
CA VAL A 23 -2.82 0.94 10.55
C VAL A 23 -1.56 0.08 10.46
N GLY A 24 -0.40 0.71 10.33
CA GLY A 24 0.86 -0.01 10.19
C GLY A 24 2.08 0.86 10.45
N PRO A 25 3.25 0.24 10.69
CA PRO A 25 4.45 0.96 11.05
C PRO A 25 5.11 1.67 9.86
N MET A 26 5.66 2.85 10.13
CA MET A 26 6.61 3.53 9.27
C MET A 26 7.93 3.66 10.03
N THR A 27 8.93 2.89 9.62
CA THR A 27 10.25 2.86 10.25
C THR A 27 11.35 2.96 9.22
N ARG A 28 12.58 3.24 9.67
CA ARG A 28 13.77 3.20 8.82
C ARG A 28 14.19 1.75 8.54
N HIS A 29 14.29 0.92 9.56
CA HIS A 29 14.69 -0.48 9.41
C HIS A 29 13.49 -1.42 9.40
N VAL A 30 13.58 -2.49 8.62
CA VAL A 30 12.57 -3.55 8.59
C VAL A 30 12.41 -4.22 9.95
N ARG A 31 13.52 -4.42 10.67
CA ARG A 31 13.51 -4.97 12.03
C ARG A 31 12.68 -4.13 13.00
N ASP A 32 12.72 -2.80 12.88
CA ASP A 32 11.91 -1.90 13.72
C ASP A 32 10.42 -2.05 13.39
N SER A 33 10.06 -2.25 12.12
CA SER A 33 8.68 -2.54 11.72
C SER A 33 8.21 -3.87 12.31
N ALA A 34 9.05 -4.90 12.30
CA ALA A 34 8.72 -6.20 12.91
C ALA A 34 8.54 -6.09 14.44
N LEU A 35 9.42 -5.35 15.13
CA LEU A 35 9.28 -5.05 16.56
C LEU A 35 7.97 -4.33 16.87
N MET A 36 7.65 -3.29 16.09
CA MET A 36 6.41 -2.54 16.26
C MET A 36 5.20 -3.45 16.05
N MET A 37 5.20 -4.32 15.04
CA MET A 37 4.12 -5.27 14.80
C MET A 37 3.85 -6.21 15.98
N ASN A 38 4.88 -6.65 16.71
CA ASN A 38 4.70 -7.47 17.92
C ASN A 38 3.92 -6.72 19.02
N VAL A 39 3.97 -5.38 19.04
CA VAL A 39 3.29 -4.53 20.02
C VAL A 39 1.90 -4.12 19.51
N ILE A 40 1.78 -3.64 18.28
CA ILE A 40 0.53 -3.05 17.79
C ILE A 40 -0.48 -4.10 17.30
N SER A 41 -0.08 -5.36 17.10
CA SER A 41 -0.99 -6.46 16.74
C SER A 41 -1.55 -7.22 17.94
N GLN A 42 -1.43 -6.67 19.16
CA GLN A 42 -2.06 -7.24 20.35
C GLN A 42 -3.59 -7.19 20.25
N PRO A 43 -4.33 -8.11 20.92
CA PRO A 43 -5.79 -8.13 20.86
C PRO A 43 -6.42 -6.83 21.40
N ASP A 44 -7.48 -6.36 20.76
CA ASP A 44 -8.32 -5.29 21.28
C ASP A 44 -9.78 -5.58 20.92
N SER A 45 -10.60 -5.86 21.94
CA SER A 45 -12.01 -6.25 21.77
C SER A 45 -12.90 -5.12 21.24
N ARG A 46 -12.41 -3.87 21.21
CA ARG A 46 -13.16 -2.73 20.70
C ARG A 46 -13.18 -2.69 19.17
N ASP A 47 -12.23 -3.34 18.52
CA ASP A 47 -12.23 -3.51 17.06
C ASP A 47 -12.89 -4.84 16.68
N TRP A 48 -14.11 -4.76 16.17
CA TRP A 48 -14.90 -5.92 15.73
C TRP A 48 -14.36 -6.57 14.45
N HIS A 49 -13.45 -5.91 13.72
CA HIS A 49 -12.77 -6.47 12.56
C HIS A 49 -11.42 -7.12 12.90
N SER A 50 -10.97 -7.03 14.16
CA SER A 50 -9.70 -7.60 14.56
C SER A 50 -9.62 -9.09 14.24
N LEU A 51 -8.48 -9.52 13.70
CA LEU A 51 -8.22 -10.93 13.47
C LEU A 51 -8.01 -11.65 14.82
N PRO A 52 -8.32 -12.94 14.91
CA PRO A 52 -7.94 -13.75 16.06
C PRO A 52 -6.45 -13.61 16.35
N TYR A 53 -6.12 -13.37 17.61
CA TYR A 53 -4.73 -13.29 18.04
C TYR A 53 -4.04 -14.63 17.85
N ASP A 54 -2.92 -14.65 17.14
CA ASP A 54 -2.17 -15.86 16.79
C ASP A 54 -0.80 -15.95 17.49
N GLY A 55 -0.49 -15.03 18.41
CA GLY A 55 0.76 -15.04 19.18
C GLY A 55 2.04 -14.96 18.32
N ARG A 56 1.91 -14.51 17.07
CA ARG A 56 3.02 -14.48 16.11
C ARG A 56 4.09 -13.50 16.57
N ASP A 57 5.34 -13.94 16.46
CA ASP A 57 6.50 -13.07 16.60
C ASP A 57 7.07 -12.79 15.20
N TYR A 58 6.98 -11.53 14.79
CA TYR A 58 7.41 -11.05 13.49
C TYR A 58 8.93 -11.07 13.29
N LEU A 59 9.71 -11.23 14.35
CA LEU A 59 11.16 -11.42 14.25
C LEU A 59 11.56 -12.82 13.78
N LYS A 60 10.71 -13.84 13.99
CA LYS A 60 11.08 -15.26 13.76
C LYS A 60 11.37 -15.63 12.30
N LYS A 61 10.82 -14.88 11.34
CA LYS A 61 11.07 -15.12 9.90
C LYS A 61 12.19 -14.24 9.33
N LEU A 62 12.66 -13.25 10.09
CA LEU A 62 13.80 -12.43 9.71
C LEU A 62 15.08 -13.27 9.64
N GLY A 63 16.05 -12.86 8.82
CA GLY A 63 17.32 -13.54 8.55
C GLY A 63 17.21 -14.80 7.68
N LYS A 64 16.00 -15.19 7.25
CA LYS A 64 15.77 -16.40 6.43
C LYS A 64 15.97 -16.19 4.92
N GLY A 65 16.39 -14.98 4.50
CA GLY A 65 16.61 -14.64 3.08
C GLY A 65 15.37 -14.82 2.20
N VAL A 66 15.56 -14.87 0.87
CA VAL A 66 14.47 -15.07 -0.11
C VAL A 66 14.67 -16.27 -1.04
N ASN A 67 15.71 -17.08 -0.78
CA ASN A 67 16.01 -18.25 -1.59
C ASN A 67 14.79 -19.21 -1.71
N GLY A 68 14.44 -19.55 -2.93
CA GLY A 68 13.31 -20.43 -3.27
C GLY A 68 11.93 -19.79 -3.24
N LEU A 69 11.78 -18.51 -2.85
CA LEU A 69 10.48 -17.82 -2.93
C LEU A 69 10.07 -17.62 -4.39
N ARG A 70 8.81 -17.88 -4.69
CA ARG A 70 8.18 -17.60 -5.99
C ARG A 70 7.66 -16.17 -5.95
N ILE A 71 8.19 -15.31 -6.80
CA ILE A 71 7.89 -13.88 -6.81
C ILE A 71 7.36 -13.50 -8.18
N ALA A 72 6.12 -13.01 -8.23
CA ALA A 72 5.62 -12.31 -9.40
C ALA A 72 6.19 -10.89 -9.41
N PHE A 73 6.66 -10.41 -10.55
CA PHE A 73 6.98 -9.01 -10.79
C PHE A 73 6.02 -8.45 -11.82
N SER A 74 5.23 -7.45 -11.41
CA SER A 74 4.32 -6.73 -12.27
C SER A 74 4.78 -5.27 -12.36
N PRO A 75 5.42 -4.85 -13.47
CA PRO A 75 5.93 -3.50 -13.60
C PRO A 75 4.81 -2.46 -13.72
N ARG A 76 3.61 -2.88 -14.18
CA ARG A 76 2.53 -1.97 -14.59
C ARG A 76 1.14 -2.37 -14.08
N LEU A 77 1.00 -3.49 -13.37
CA LEU A 77 -0.32 -4.09 -13.02
C LEU A 77 -1.25 -4.31 -14.22
N GLY A 78 -0.73 -4.28 -15.45
CA GLY A 78 -1.49 -4.32 -16.70
C GLY A 78 -2.09 -2.98 -17.18
N TYR A 79 -2.15 -1.93 -16.34
CA TYR A 79 -2.87 -0.67 -16.69
C TYR A 79 -2.15 0.62 -16.31
N VAL A 80 -1.01 0.57 -15.62
CA VAL A 80 -0.33 1.76 -15.09
C VAL A 80 0.79 2.23 -16.02
N ASP A 81 0.80 3.53 -16.33
CA ASP A 81 1.95 4.21 -16.91
C ASP A 81 2.96 4.57 -15.82
N VAL A 82 4.21 4.16 -16.02
CA VAL A 82 5.29 4.31 -15.04
C VAL A 82 6.41 5.15 -15.63
N ASP A 83 6.88 6.13 -14.87
CA ASP A 83 8.08 6.90 -15.19
C ASP A 83 9.25 5.95 -15.51
N PRO A 84 9.93 6.11 -16.67
CA PRO A 84 11.00 5.20 -17.08
C PRO A 84 12.15 5.08 -16.05
N GLU A 85 12.44 6.14 -15.29
CA GLU A 85 13.45 6.10 -14.25
C GLU A 85 13.00 5.26 -13.05
N ILE A 86 11.74 5.38 -12.64
CA ILE A 86 11.14 4.53 -11.61
C ILE A 86 11.15 3.06 -12.06
N ALA A 87 10.69 2.78 -13.29
CA ALA A 87 10.68 1.43 -13.85
C ALA A 87 12.08 0.79 -13.82
N ARG A 88 13.11 1.55 -14.22
CA ARG A 88 14.51 1.09 -14.19
C ARG A 88 15.02 0.80 -12.78
N LEU A 89 14.71 1.66 -11.80
CA LEU A 89 15.12 1.47 -10.40
C LEU A 89 14.45 0.24 -9.79
N VAL A 90 13.15 0.06 -10.01
CA VAL A 90 12.39 -1.09 -9.54
C VAL A 90 12.90 -2.39 -10.19
N ALA A 91 13.12 -2.40 -11.51
CA ALA A 91 13.67 -3.56 -12.21
C ALA A 91 15.05 -3.96 -11.66
N LYS A 92 15.91 -2.98 -11.31
CA LYS A 92 17.18 -3.25 -10.63
C LYS A 92 16.97 -3.89 -9.26
N ALA A 93 16.02 -3.40 -8.48
CA ALA A 93 15.71 -3.93 -7.16
C ALA A 93 15.19 -5.38 -7.21
N VAL A 94 14.34 -5.68 -8.19
CA VAL A 94 13.85 -7.03 -8.46
C VAL A 94 15.00 -8.00 -8.77
N ARG A 95 16.00 -7.57 -9.57
CA ARG A 95 17.19 -8.38 -9.85
C ARG A 95 18.04 -8.68 -8.62
N VAL A 96 18.06 -7.79 -7.62
CA VAL A 96 18.75 -8.08 -6.34
C VAL A 96 18.08 -9.25 -5.64
N LEU A 97 16.75 -9.25 -5.55
CA LEU A 97 16.01 -10.38 -4.95
C LEU A 97 16.22 -11.68 -5.74
N ALA A 98 16.26 -11.62 -7.07
CA ALA A 98 16.61 -12.77 -7.90
C ALA A 98 18.05 -13.28 -7.62
N SER A 99 19.03 -12.38 -7.46
CA SER A 99 20.41 -12.78 -7.13
C SER A 99 20.56 -13.38 -5.73
N LEU A 100 19.60 -13.12 -4.83
CA LEU A 100 19.51 -13.75 -3.51
C LEU A 100 18.79 -15.10 -3.53
N GLY A 101 18.46 -15.63 -4.72
CA GLY A 101 17.89 -16.95 -4.92
C GLY A 101 16.36 -17.00 -5.03
N ALA A 102 15.67 -15.86 -5.15
CA ALA A 102 14.23 -15.86 -5.44
C ALA A 102 13.97 -16.25 -6.91
N HIS A 103 12.91 -17.02 -7.14
CA HIS A 103 12.40 -17.32 -8.48
C HIS A 103 11.45 -16.19 -8.90
N VAL A 104 11.95 -15.29 -9.75
CA VAL A 104 11.17 -14.15 -10.22
C VAL A 104 10.59 -14.42 -11.60
N GLU A 105 9.28 -14.25 -11.74
CA GLU A 105 8.56 -14.30 -13.01
C GLU A 105 7.92 -12.93 -13.28
N GLU A 106 8.13 -12.38 -14.47
CA GLU A 106 7.45 -11.14 -14.89
C GLU A 106 6.03 -11.49 -15.37
N VAL A 107 5.03 -11.12 -14.58
CA VAL A 107 3.63 -11.48 -14.82
C VAL A 107 2.71 -10.48 -14.13
N ASP A 108 1.72 -10.01 -14.88
CA ASP A 108 0.66 -9.17 -14.33
C ASP A 108 -0.43 -10.04 -13.67
N PRO A 109 -1.05 -9.55 -12.58
CA PRO A 109 -2.09 -10.31 -11.89
C PRO A 109 -3.37 -10.47 -12.70
N GLY A 110 -3.59 -9.68 -13.77
CA GLY A 110 -4.72 -9.87 -14.69
C GLY A 110 -6.05 -9.26 -14.23
N PHE A 111 -6.02 -8.05 -13.67
CA PHE A 111 -7.22 -7.27 -13.36
C PHE A 111 -7.15 -5.87 -13.98
N GLU A 112 -8.30 -5.29 -14.31
CA GLU A 112 -8.43 -3.89 -14.76
C GLU A 112 -8.34 -2.91 -13.59
N ASP A 113 -8.10 -1.62 -13.87
CA ASP A 113 -7.99 -0.57 -12.85
C ASP A 113 -9.19 -0.57 -11.88
N PRO A 114 -8.99 -0.96 -10.59
CA PRO A 114 -10.08 -1.00 -9.62
C PRO A 114 -10.36 0.38 -8.98
N GLY A 115 -9.78 1.46 -9.51
CA GLY A 115 -9.96 2.83 -9.04
C GLY A 115 -11.43 3.25 -8.84
N PRO A 116 -12.37 2.98 -9.76
CA PRO A 116 -13.79 3.27 -9.56
C PRO A 116 -14.37 2.59 -8.31
N CYS A 117 -14.07 1.29 -8.12
CA CYS A 117 -14.50 0.55 -6.94
C CYS A 117 -13.93 1.16 -5.64
N PHE A 118 -12.64 1.48 -5.63
CA PHE A 118 -12.00 2.13 -4.49
C PHE A 118 -12.63 3.48 -4.15
N ARG A 119 -12.85 4.35 -5.16
CA ARG A 119 -13.47 5.67 -4.96
C ARG A 119 -14.87 5.54 -4.38
N THR A 120 -15.71 4.65 -4.90
CA THR A 120 -17.07 4.45 -4.37
C THR A 120 -17.05 4.10 -2.89
N LEU A 121 -16.21 3.14 -2.48
CA LEU A 121 -16.11 2.73 -1.08
C LEU A 121 -15.51 3.81 -0.18
N TRP A 122 -14.46 4.49 -0.64
CA TRP A 122 -13.76 5.49 0.15
C TRP A 122 -14.56 6.80 0.29
N TRP A 123 -15.17 7.31 -0.79
CA TRP A 123 -16.00 8.51 -0.78
C TRP A 123 -17.24 8.31 0.10
N SER A 124 -17.86 7.12 0.05
CA SER A 124 -18.97 6.76 0.93
C SER A 124 -18.59 6.81 2.41
N GLY A 125 -17.37 6.38 2.75
CA GLY A 125 -16.82 6.54 4.10
C GLY A 125 -16.63 8.01 4.50
N ALA A 126 -16.05 8.82 3.60
CA ALA A 126 -15.87 10.26 3.79
C ALA A 126 -17.20 10.97 4.10
N ARG A 127 -18.27 10.64 3.37
CA ARG A 127 -19.62 11.17 3.57
C ARG A 127 -20.13 10.99 4.99
N THR A 128 -19.89 9.81 5.57
CA THR A 128 -20.43 9.44 6.89
C THR A 128 -19.94 10.38 7.99
N LEU A 129 -18.68 10.80 7.91
CA LEU A 129 -18.10 11.74 8.87
C LEU A 129 -18.31 13.20 8.45
N LEU A 130 -18.00 13.53 7.20
CA LEU A 130 -17.85 14.92 6.76
C LEU A 130 -19.15 15.51 6.19
N GLY A 131 -20.01 14.67 5.61
CA GLY A 131 -21.29 15.11 5.04
C GLY A 131 -22.26 15.66 6.09
N ARG A 132 -22.11 15.24 7.35
CA ARG A 132 -22.92 15.65 8.50
C ARG A 132 -22.39 16.89 9.23
N LEU A 133 -21.26 17.44 8.79
CA LEU A 133 -20.72 18.67 9.38
C LEU A 133 -21.67 19.84 9.15
N PRO A 134 -21.84 20.72 10.15
CA PRO A 134 -22.55 21.98 9.97
C PRO A 134 -21.95 22.84 8.84
N PRO A 135 -22.75 23.69 8.16
CA PRO A 135 -22.28 24.50 7.03
C PRO A 135 -21.03 25.34 7.33
N GLU A 136 -20.93 25.90 8.54
CA GLU A 136 -19.78 26.69 8.99
C GLU A 136 -18.51 25.86 9.16
N LYS A 137 -18.64 24.57 9.50
CA LYS A 137 -17.51 23.64 9.59
C LYS A 137 -17.10 23.10 8.22
N LYS A 138 -18.05 22.91 7.29
CA LYS A 138 -17.75 22.53 5.91
C LYS A 138 -16.86 23.55 5.19
N LYS A 139 -17.01 24.84 5.52
CA LYS A 139 -16.14 25.93 5.01
C LYS A 139 -14.67 25.83 5.45
N LEU A 140 -14.36 25.01 6.47
CA LEU A 140 -12.99 24.78 6.94
C LEU A 140 -12.31 23.59 6.25
N LEU A 141 -13.05 22.83 5.42
CA LEU A 141 -12.49 21.69 4.72
C LEU A 141 -11.55 22.16 3.61
N ASP A 142 -10.49 21.39 3.39
CA ASP A 142 -9.71 21.51 2.17
C ASP A 142 -10.63 21.39 0.93
N PRO A 143 -10.48 22.24 -0.10
CA PRO A 143 -11.38 22.23 -1.26
C PRO A 143 -11.47 20.88 -1.97
N ALA A 144 -10.38 20.12 -2.06
CA ALA A 144 -10.42 18.80 -2.68
C ALA A 144 -11.19 17.80 -1.81
N LEU A 145 -11.02 17.87 -0.49
CA LEU A 145 -11.81 17.05 0.43
C LEU A 145 -13.31 17.42 0.40
N ALA A 146 -13.64 18.70 0.24
CA ALA A 146 -15.03 19.15 0.08
C ALA A 146 -15.65 18.59 -1.21
N ASP A 147 -14.92 18.61 -2.33
CA ASP A 147 -15.31 18.02 -3.61
C ASP A 147 -15.57 16.50 -3.50
N VAL A 148 -14.73 15.77 -2.77
CA VAL A 148 -14.98 14.35 -2.45
C VAL A 148 -16.33 14.17 -1.75
N VAL A 149 -16.61 14.99 -0.73
CA VAL A 149 -17.86 14.91 0.03
C VAL A 149 -19.06 15.21 -0.87
N GLU A 150 -18.96 16.19 -1.77
CA GLU A 150 -20.01 16.48 -2.73
C GLU A 150 -20.26 15.31 -3.69
N GLN A 151 -19.21 14.76 -4.30
CA GLN A 151 -19.31 13.61 -5.19
C GLN A 151 -19.90 12.37 -4.49
N SER A 152 -19.59 12.19 -3.20
CA SER A 152 -20.14 11.10 -2.39
C SER A 152 -21.66 11.15 -2.23
N MET A 153 -22.28 12.32 -2.43
CA MET A 153 -23.73 12.49 -2.33
C MET A 153 -24.47 11.82 -3.49
N ALA A 154 -23.82 11.68 -4.64
CA ALA A 154 -24.37 11.04 -5.83
C ALA A 154 -24.28 9.50 -5.81
N ILE A 155 -23.52 8.92 -4.88
CA ILE A 155 -23.38 7.47 -4.74
C ILE A 155 -24.68 6.90 -4.16
N SER A 156 -25.35 6.05 -4.93
CA SER A 156 -26.54 5.33 -4.47
C SER A 156 -26.17 4.09 -3.63
N LEU A 157 -27.18 3.49 -2.98
CA LEU A 157 -26.98 2.22 -2.28
C LEU A 157 -26.58 1.09 -3.26
N ASP A 158 -27.17 1.08 -4.46
CA ASP A 158 -26.87 0.08 -5.48
C ASP A 158 -25.42 0.20 -5.96
N ASP A 159 -24.94 1.42 -6.23
CA ASP A 159 -23.54 1.68 -6.58
C ASP A 159 -22.58 1.14 -5.49
N TYR A 160 -22.93 1.36 -4.22
CA TYR A 160 -22.15 0.87 -3.09
C TYR A 160 -22.14 -0.66 -3.03
N LEU A 161 -23.30 -1.30 -3.17
CA LEU A 161 -23.41 -2.76 -3.15
C LEU A 161 -22.68 -3.41 -4.33
N ASP A 162 -22.71 -2.81 -5.51
CA ASP A 162 -21.98 -3.28 -6.67
C ASP A 162 -20.46 -3.10 -6.50
N ALA A 163 -20.01 -2.00 -5.89
CA ALA A 163 -18.61 -1.85 -5.50
C ALA A 163 -18.16 -2.91 -4.49
N VAL A 164 -19.01 -3.27 -3.51
CA VAL A 164 -18.72 -4.38 -2.57
C VAL A 164 -18.58 -5.72 -3.31
N LYS A 165 -19.45 -6.02 -4.27
CA LYS A 165 -19.35 -7.23 -5.11
C LYS A 165 -18.08 -7.23 -5.94
N ALA A 166 -17.77 -6.11 -6.61
CA ALA A 166 -16.57 -5.96 -7.44
C ALA A 166 -15.29 -6.13 -6.60
N ARG A 167 -15.27 -5.57 -5.38
CA ARG A 167 -14.18 -5.80 -4.42
C ARG A 167 -14.04 -7.27 -4.05
N GLY A 168 -15.16 -7.97 -3.79
CA GLY A 168 -15.15 -9.41 -3.50
C GLY A 168 -14.58 -10.24 -4.64
N ALA A 169 -14.91 -9.89 -5.88
CA ALA A 169 -14.35 -10.52 -7.08
C ALA A 169 -12.84 -10.28 -7.19
N LEU A 170 -12.38 -9.03 -7.02
CA LEU A 170 -10.95 -8.70 -7.03
C LEU A 170 -10.17 -9.42 -5.92
N GLY A 171 -10.72 -9.47 -4.70
CA GLY A 171 -10.13 -10.21 -3.60
C GLY A 171 -10.00 -11.70 -3.89
N THR A 172 -11.05 -12.32 -4.44
CA THR A 172 -11.02 -13.74 -4.86
C THR A 172 -9.97 -13.98 -5.93
N HIS A 173 -9.92 -13.12 -6.95
CA HIS A 173 -8.95 -13.18 -8.04
C HIS A 173 -7.51 -13.11 -7.52
N MET A 174 -7.20 -12.12 -6.68
CA MET A 174 -5.87 -11.96 -6.12
C MET A 174 -5.47 -13.11 -5.18
N ARG A 175 -6.41 -13.67 -4.42
CA ARG A 175 -6.13 -14.86 -3.60
C ARG A 175 -5.70 -16.05 -4.46
N LYS A 176 -6.41 -16.31 -5.57
CA LYS A 176 -6.07 -17.38 -6.53
C LYS A 176 -4.72 -17.12 -7.20
N PHE A 177 -4.49 -15.89 -7.68
CA PHE A 177 -3.20 -15.51 -8.27
C PHE A 177 -2.02 -15.81 -7.33
N MET A 178 -2.18 -15.47 -6.04
CA MET A 178 -1.14 -15.69 -5.02
C MET A 178 -1.01 -17.16 -4.56
N GLU A 179 -1.77 -18.12 -5.09
CA GLU A 179 -1.48 -19.55 -4.86
C GLU A 179 -0.18 -19.96 -5.59
N SER A 180 0.09 -19.32 -6.73
CA SER A 180 1.30 -19.54 -7.54
C SER A 180 2.52 -18.75 -7.05
N TYR A 181 2.32 -17.71 -6.23
CA TYR A 181 3.39 -16.80 -5.81
C TYR A 181 3.37 -16.52 -4.31
N ASP A 182 4.54 -16.42 -3.69
CA ASP A 182 4.69 -16.00 -2.30
C ASP A 182 4.57 -14.48 -2.15
N LEU A 183 5.04 -13.75 -3.16
CA LEU A 183 5.07 -12.30 -3.21
C LEU A 183 4.72 -11.77 -4.60
N LEU A 184 4.17 -10.55 -4.64
CA LEU A 184 4.06 -9.72 -5.82
C LEU A 184 4.90 -8.45 -5.62
N LEU A 185 5.73 -8.12 -6.61
CA LEU A 185 6.54 -6.91 -6.65
C LEU A 185 5.99 -5.93 -7.67
N THR A 186 5.89 -4.66 -7.28
CA THR A 186 5.52 -3.54 -8.17
C THR A 186 6.33 -2.29 -7.80
N PRO A 187 6.31 -1.22 -8.60
CA PRO A 187 6.61 0.12 -8.09
C PRO A 187 5.67 0.48 -6.92
N THR A 188 6.14 1.25 -5.94
CA THR A 188 5.24 1.83 -4.91
C THR A 188 4.41 2.97 -5.49
N LEU A 189 5.03 3.78 -6.34
CA LEU A 189 4.39 4.87 -7.07
C LEU A 189 4.90 4.84 -8.53
N PRO A 190 4.10 5.29 -9.50
CA PRO A 190 4.53 5.41 -10.89
C PRO A 190 5.44 6.61 -11.15
N ILE A 191 5.55 7.53 -10.19
CA ILE A 191 6.16 8.85 -10.33
C ILE A 191 7.10 9.15 -9.17
N THR A 192 7.85 10.24 -9.30
CA THR A 192 8.69 10.79 -8.24
C THR A 192 7.92 11.80 -7.37
N ALA A 193 8.56 12.25 -6.29
CA ALA A 193 8.04 13.36 -5.49
C ALA A 193 7.85 14.62 -6.34
N PHE A 194 6.73 15.31 -6.12
CA PHE A 194 6.40 16.58 -6.75
C PHE A 194 6.43 17.71 -5.70
N GLU A 195 6.27 18.96 -6.16
CA GLU A 195 6.42 20.16 -5.32
C GLU A 195 5.48 20.18 -4.11
N ALA A 196 5.98 20.72 -3.00
CA ALA A 196 5.19 20.95 -1.80
C ALA A 196 4.01 21.91 -2.08
N GLY A 197 2.91 21.73 -1.35
CA GLY A 197 1.68 22.50 -1.53
C GLY A 197 0.76 21.98 -2.63
N ARG A 198 1.12 20.88 -3.31
CA ARG A 198 0.26 20.20 -4.28
C ARG A 198 -0.33 18.92 -3.70
N LEU A 199 -1.58 18.60 -4.08
CA LEU A 199 -2.25 17.35 -3.70
C LEU A 199 -2.00 16.20 -4.69
N ALA A 200 -1.60 16.55 -5.92
CA ALA A 200 -1.33 15.64 -7.02
C ALA A 200 -0.31 16.27 -7.99
N PRO A 201 0.27 15.48 -8.91
CA PRO A 201 1.16 16.00 -9.94
C PRO A 201 0.51 17.05 -10.84
N GLN A 202 1.34 17.84 -11.52
CA GLN A 202 0.88 18.84 -12.49
C GLN A 202 0.07 18.14 -13.61
N ASN A 203 -1.10 18.69 -13.96
CA ASN A 203 -2.08 18.18 -14.93
C ASN A 203 -3.07 17.10 -14.45
N ASP A 204 -3.18 16.80 -13.16
CA ASP A 204 -4.11 15.74 -12.71
C ASP A 204 -5.60 16.16 -12.69
N GLY A 205 -5.91 17.46 -12.79
CA GLY A 205 -7.29 17.98 -12.75
C GLY A 205 -7.94 17.86 -11.35
N MET A 206 -9.00 18.64 -11.09
CA MET A 206 -9.79 18.48 -9.86
C MET A 206 -10.51 17.13 -9.86
N GLY A 207 -10.63 16.47 -8.70
CA GLY A 207 -11.33 15.18 -8.54
C GLY A 207 -10.48 13.90 -8.59
N LYS A 208 -9.15 14.00 -8.72
CA LYS A 208 -8.25 12.83 -8.89
C LYS A 208 -7.28 12.58 -7.74
N TRP A 209 -7.68 12.91 -6.52
CA TRP A 209 -6.81 12.91 -5.33
C TRP A 209 -6.01 11.62 -5.11
N VAL A 210 -6.57 10.46 -5.47
CA VAL A 210 -5.95 9.13 -5.26
C VAL A 210 -5.35 8.52 -6.52
N HIS A 211 -5.56 9.11 -7.71
CA HIS A 211 -5.23 8.49 -9.00
C HIS A 211 -3.73 8.37 -9.24
N TRP A 212 -2.92 9.26 -8.67
CA TRP A 212 -1.47 9.20 -8.76
C TRP A 212 -0.85 8.07 -7.89
N THR A 213 -1.67 7.28 -7.19
CA THR A 213 -1.25 6.14 -6.35
C THR A 213 -1.79 4.77 -6.83
N PRO A 214 -1.73 4.44 -8.14
CA PRO A 214 -2.40 3.27 -8.72
C PRO A 214 -1.91 1.92 -8.18
N PHE A 215 -0.67 1.87 -7.69
CA PHE A 215 -0.12 0.67 -7.08
C PHE A 215 -0.54 0.45 -5.63
N SER A 216 -1.32 1.35 -5.00
CA SER A 216 -1.67 1.26 -3.57
C SER A 216 -3.09 0.74 -3.35
N TYR A 217 -4.10 1.42 -3.91
CA TYR A 217 -5.50 1.10 -3.64
C TYR A 217 -5.95 -0.32 -4.00
N PRO A 218 -5.37 -1.05 -5.00
CA PRO A 218 -5.76 -2.44 -5.23
C PRO A 218 -5.53 -3.31 -3.97
N PHE A 219 -4.48 -3.02 -3.20
CA PHE A 219 -4.12 -3.79 -2.01
C PHE A 219 -4.81 -3.29 -0.73
N ASN A 220 -5.38 -2.09 -0.75
CA ASN A 220 -6.39 -1.69 0.23
C ASN A 220 -7.71 -2.46 0.00
N LEU A 221 -8.11 -2.60 -1.26
CA LEU A 221 -9.32 -3.36 -1.64
C LEU A 221 -9.17 -4.85 -1.31
N THR A 222 -8.06 -5.47 -1.71
CA THR A 222 -7.80 -6.91 -1.47
C THR A 222 -7.38 -7.21 -0.04
N GLN A 223 -7.06 -6.17 0.74
CA GLN A 223 -6.66 -6.23 2.15
C GLN A 223 -5.34 -6.99 2.43
N GLN A 224 -4.60 -7.37 1.39
CA GLN A 224 -3.33 -8.07 1.50
C GLN A 224 -2.26 -7.22 2.21
N PRO A 225 -1.32 -7.83 2.93
CA PRO A 225 -0.19 -7.09 3.49
C PRO A 225 0.71 -6.58 2.39
N ALA A 226 1.20 -5.34 2.53
CA ALA A 226 2.06 -4.72 1.54
C ALA A 226 3.06 -3.78 2.21
N ALA A 227 4.30 -3.75 1.74
CA ALA A 227 5.34 -2.87 2.26
C ALA A 227 6.06 -2.11 1.15
N SER A 228 6.42 -0.86 1.43
CA SER A 228 7.32 -0.08 0.59
C SER A 228 8.70 0.00 1.22
N VAL A 229 9.73 -0.35 0.45
CA VAL A 229 11.16 -0.19 0.81
C VAL A 229 11.86 0.71 -0.22
N PRO A 230 12.81 1.57 0.19
CA PRO A 230 13.57 2.40 -0.75
C PRO A 230 14.32 1.52 -1.75
N CYS A 231 14.22 1.79 -3.05
CA CYS A 231 14.83 0.97 -4.10
C CYS A 231 15.83 1.73 -4.99
N GLY A 232 16.10 2.98 -4.63
CA GLY A 232 17.08 3.81 -5.29
C GLY A 232 16.69 5.28 -5.30
N PHE A 233 17.46 6.06 -6.06
CA PHE A 233 17.26 7.48 -6.23
C PHE A 233 17.31 7.83 -7.71
N THR A 234 16.49 8.80 -8.10
CA THR A 234 16.52 9.36 -9.45
C THR A 234 17.77 10.21 -9.68
N LYS A 235 17.99 10.64 -10.93
CA LYS A 235 19.04 11.62 -11.28
C LYS A 235 18.91 12.92 -10.49
N ALA A 236 17.67 13.32 -10.18
CA ALA A 236 17.37 14.48 -9.32
C ALA A 236 17.57 14.21 -7.82
N GLY A 237 17.97 12.99 -7.43
CA GLY A 237 18.20 12.61 -6.04
C GLY A 237 16.91 12.32 -5.25
N LEU A 238 15.78 12.12 -5.93
CA LEU A 238 14.50 11.79 -5.28
C LEU A 238 14.38 10.27 -5.07
N PRO A 239 13.90 9.80 -3.90
CA PRO A 239 13.79 8.37 -3.63
C PRO A 239 12.70 7.70 -4.46
N ALA A 240 12.93 6.44 -4.83
CA ALA A 240 11.94 5.53 -5.41
C ALA A 240 11.66 4.36 -4.45
N GLY A 241 10.48 3.75 -4.55
CA GLY A 241 10.04 2.66 -3.68
C GLY A 241 9.75 1.36 -4.45
N LEU A 242 10.25 0.23 -3.93
CA LEU A 242 9.80 -1.10 -4.31
C LEU A 242 8.63 -1.49 -3.40
N HIS A 243 7.51 -1.85 -4.01
CA HIS A 243 6.34 -2.37 -3.32
C HIS A 243 6.43 -3.89 -3.24
N VAL A 244 6.27 -4.45 -2.05
CA VAL A 244 6.33 -5.88 -1.76
C VAL A 244 4.99 -6.30 -1.17
N ILE A 245 4.20 -7.05 -1.91
CA ILE A 245 2.85 -7.48 -1.53
C ILE A 245 2.88 -8.97 -1.23
N GLY A 246 2.30 -9.36 -0.09
CA GLY A 246 2.23 -10.75 0.34
C GLY A 246 0.86 -11.39 0.17
N ARG A 247 0.79 -12.68 0.45
CA ARG A 247 -0.49 -13.37 0.62
C ARG A 247 -1.27 -12.75 1.77
N MET A 248 -2.60 -12.80 1.68
CA MET A 248 -3.46 -12.41 2.79
C MET A 248 -3.01 -13.12 4.08
N PHE A 249 -2.77 -12.36 5.14
CA PHE A 249 -2.30 -12.81 6.47
C PHE A 249 -0.84 -13.24 6.58
N ASP A 250 -0.05 -13.23 5.50
CA ASP A 250 1.38 -13.57 5.52
C ASP A 250 2.30 -12.33 5.52
N ASP A 251 1.96 -11.39 6.40
CA ASP A 251 2.73 -10.19 6.73
C ASP A 251 4.22 -10.50 7.04
N ALA A 252 4.50 -11.67 7.64
CA ALA A 252 5.85 -12.05 8.03
C ALA A 252 6.74 -12.41 6.83
N THR A 253 6.19 -12.94 5.73
CA THR A 253 6.95 -13.18 4.51
C THR A 253 7.26 -11.86 3.78
N VAL A 254 6.35 -10.87 3.86
CA VAL A 254 6.61 -9.50 3.36
C VAL A 254 7.81 -8.89 4.10
N LEU A 255 7.80 -8.93 5.44
CA LEU A 255 8.91 -8.42 6.25
C LEU A 255 10.22 -9.17 5.98
N ARG A 256 10.19 -10.51 5.90
CA ARG A 256 11.35 -11.35 5.55
C ARG A 256 12.00 -10.92 4.23
N ALA A 257 11.20 -10.69 3.19
CA ALA A 257 11.74 -10.28 1.89
C ALA A 257 12.24 -8.84 1.88
N CYS A 258 11.55 -7.94 2.58
CA CYS A 258 12.01 -6.56 2.75
C CYS A 258 13.36 -6.51 3.47
N GLU A 259 13.57 -7.31 4.52
CA GLU A 259 14.85 -7.34 5.24
C GLU A 259 15.98 -7.90 4.37
N ALA A 260 15.75 -9.02 3.68
CA ALA A 260 16.76 -9.57 2.77
C ALA A 260 17.17 -8.56 1.68
N TYR A 261 16.23 -7.75 1.20
CA TYR A 261 16.52 -6.65 0.29
C TYR A 261 17.27 -5.48 0.97
N GLU A 262 16.86 -5.11 2.19
CA GLU A 262 17.54 -4.10 3.01
C GLU A 262 19.01 -4.47 3.24
N GLU A 263 19.30 -5.72 3.63
CA GLU A 263 20.65 -6.20 3.91
C GLU A 263 21.55 -6.26 2.65
N ALA A 264 20.96 -6.48 1.49
CA ALA A 264 21.67 -6.54 0.21
C ALA A 264 21.88 -5.15 -0.44
N THR A 265 21.43 -4.07 0.21
CA THR A 265 21.48 -2.72 -0.36
C THR A 265 21.92 -1.67 0.66
N ASP A 266 22.33 -0.51 0.14
CA ASP A 266 22.91 0.56 0.96
C ASP A 266 22.02 1.80 1.06
N TRP A 267 20.75 1.71 0.63
CA TRP A 267 19.85 2.86 0.57
C TRP A 267 19.68 3.55 1.92
N MET A 268 19.65 2.76 3.00
CA MET A 268 19.49 3.24 4.38
C MET A 268 20.68 4.05 4.89
N LYS A 269 21.86 3.93 4.27
CA LYS A 269 23.02 4.76 4.61
C LYS A 269 22.84 6.21 4.15
N ARG A 270 21.96 6.46 3.17
CA ARG A 270 21.73 7.80 2.65
C ARG A 270 20.82 8.59 3.57
N LYS A 271 21.30 9.76 4.02
CA LYS A 271 20.54 10.71 4.82
C LYS A 271 20.02 11.84 3.94
N PRO A 272 18.80 12.34 4.15
CA PRO A 272 18.34 13.54 3.47
C PRO A 272 19.20 14.74 3.89
N PRO A 273 19.39 15.76 3.03
CA PRO A 273 20.20 16.94 3.35
C PRO A 273 19.78 17.64 4.65
N LEU A 274 18.48 17.65 4.95
CA LEU A 274 17.91 18.22 6.18
C LEU A 274 18.43 17.53 7.46
N ALA A 275 18.85 16.26 7.39
CA ALA A 275 19.39 15.53 8.53
C ALA A 275 20.91 15.70 8.69
N GLN A 276 21.58 16.45 7.80
CA GLN A 276 23.00 16.79 7.91
C GLN A 276 23.22 18.18 8.50
N ALA A 277 22.16 18.99 8.61
CA ALA A 277 22.20 20.37 9.13
C ALA A 277 21.87 20.47 10.65
N ALA A 278 21.79 19.34 11.35
CA ALA A 278 21.58 19.21 12.79
C ALA A 278 22.72 18.42 13.41
#